data_AF-A0A7C1D4Q6-F1
#
_entry.id   AF-A0A7C1D4Q6-F1
#
_cell.length_a   1.000
_cell.length_b   1.000
_cell.length_c   1.000
_cell.angle_alpha   90.00
_cell.angle_beta   90.00
_cell.angle_gamma   90.00
#
_symmetry.space_group_name_H-M   'P 1'
#
loop_
_entity.id
_entity.type
_entity.pdbx_description
1 polymer ?
#
loop_
_entity_poly.entity_id
_entity_poly.type
_entity_poly.pdbx_seq_one_letter_code
_entity_poly.pdbx_strand_id
1 'polypeptide(L)'
;MEPGAQDDKKIFDLVDVLEEKNNKNNNEVIVIDGRGYEKNHKVKTLYDVVNEDNENTQEGKLNEEILQIATEIAERVTREIVPDIAERIIREEIEKLKKSGDS
;
A
#
# COMPACT_ATOMS: atom_id res chain seq x y z
N MET A 1 75.71 -24.78 -12.57
CA MET A 1 74.54 -24.62 -13.45
C MET A 1 73.33 -24.55 -12.54
N GLU A 2 72.59 -23.45 -12.57
CA GLU A 2 71.62 -23.06 -11.53
C GLU A 2 70.48 -24.09 -11.29
N PRO A 3 70.00 -24.25 -10.05
CA PRO A 3 68.74 -24.94 -9.77
C PRO A 3 67.57 -23.97 -9.97
N GLY A 4 66.70 -24.30 -10.93
CA GLY A 4 65.48 -23.54 -11.20
C GLY A 4 64.51 -23.57 -10.01
N ALA A 5 63.99 -22.40 -9.64
CA ALA A 5 62.95 -22.24 -8.65
C ALA A 5 61.66 -22.91 -9.14
N GLN A 6 61.26 -24.01 -8.48
CA GLN A 6 59.91 -24.55 -8.60
C GLN A 6 58.99 -23.64 -7.78
N ASP A 7 58.10 -22.92 -8.46
CA ASP A 7 56.97 -22.24 -7.83
C ASP A 7 56.00 -23.31 -7.29
N ASP A 8 56.06 -23.56 -5.98
CA ASP A 8 55.14 -24.43 -5.25
C ASP A 8 53.73 -23.81 -5.21
N LYS A 9 53.01 -23.89 -6.33
CA LYS A 9 51.60 -23.53 -6.39
C LYS A 9 50.80 -24.60 -5.64
N LYS A 10 50.56 -24.34 -4.36
CA LYS A 10 49.64 -25.14 -3.54
C LYS A 10 48.25 -25.13 -4.17
N ILE A 11 47.72 -26.32 -4.43
CA ILE A 11 46.33 -26.50 -4.85
C ILE A 11 45.49 -26.37 -3.57
N PHE A 12 44.59 -25.39 -3.55
CA PHE A 12 43.63 -25.22 -2.48
C PHE A 12 42.29 -25.77 -2.93
N ASP A 13 41.64 -26.56 -2.08
CA ASP A 13 40.25 -26.90 -2.32
C ASP A 13 39.40 -25.64 -2.12
N LEU A 14 38.38 -25.47 -2.96
CA LEU A 14 37.50 -24.30 -2.90
C LEU A 14 36.84 -24.12 -1.52
N VAL A 15 36.70 -25.22 -0.78
CA VAL A 15 36.20 -25.26 0.60
C VAL A 15 37.16 -24.54 1.55
N ASP A 16 38.47 -24.79 1.44
CA ASP A 16 39.50 -24.18 2.30
C ASP A 16 39.54 -22.66 2.15
N VAL A 17 39.32 -22.16 0.93
CA VAL A 17 39.30 -20.71 0.63
C VAL A 17 38.02 -20.04 1.12
N LEU A 18 36.91 -20.77 1.20
CA LEU A 18 35.64 -20.26 1.70
C LEU A 18 35.64 -20.13 3.22
N GLU A 19 36.30 -21.04 3.94
CA GLU A 19 36.37 -20.99 5.42
C GLU A 19 37.14 -19.76 5.93
N GLU A 20 38.26 -19.38 5.31
CA GLU A 20 39.06 -18.22 5.74
C GLU A 20 38.33 -16.87 5.56
N LYS A 21 37.45 -16.75 4.55
CA LYS A 21 36.69 -15.51 4.30
C LYS A 21 35.42 -15.40 5.15
N ASN A 22 34.89 -16.50 5.66
CA ASN A 22 33.58 -16.53 6.33
C ASN A 22 33.61 -16.25 7.83
N ASN A 23 34.78 -16.05 8.44
CA ASN A 23 34.90 -15.78 9.88
C ASN A 23 34.33 -14.40 10.33
N LYS A 24 33.59 -13.70 9.46
CA LYS A 24 32.89 -12.45 9.78
C LYS A 24 31.39 -12.44 9.46
N ASN A 25 30.86 -13.47 8.76
CA ASN A 25 29.53 -13.40 8.18
C ASN A 25 28.77 -14.70 8.47
N ASN A 26 27.95 -14.70 9.51
CA ASN A 26 27.24 -15.89 10.03
C ASN A 26 26.05 -16.32 9.14
N ASN A 27 26.14 -16.15 7.82
CA ASN A 27 25.05 -16.44 6.89
C ASN A 27 25.21 -17.88 6.39
N GLU A 28 24.51 -18.81 7.03
CA GLU A 28 24.43 -20.20 6.59
C GLU A 28 23.69 -20.25 5.24
N VAL A 29 24.37 -20.71 4.18
CA VAL A 29 23.80 -20.87 2.84
C VAL A 29 23.42 -22.34 2.65
N ILE A 30 22.17 -22.61 2.27
CA ILE A 30 21.69 -23.96 1.96
C ILE A 30 21.67 -24.14 0.45
N VAL A 31 22.20 -25.26 -0.04
CA VAL A 31 22.21 -25.60 -1.47
C VAL A 31 21.09 -26.58 -1.77
N ILE A 32 20.18 -26.20 -2.68
CA ILE A 32 19.10 -27.05 -3.19
C ILE A 32 19.15 -26.98 -4.72
N ASP A 33 19.25 -28.13 -5.40
CA ASP A 33 19.29 -28.23 -6.87
C ASP A 33 20.36 -27.32 -7.52
N GLY A 34 21.58 -27.33 -6.96
CA GLY A 34 22.71 -26.56 -7.48
C GLY A 34 22.60 -25.03 -7.32
N ARG A 35 21.56 -24.53 -6.64
CA ARG A 35 21.35 -23.11 -6.37
C ARG A 35 21.54 -22.83 -4.87
N GLY A 36 22.29 -21.77 -4.55
CA GLY A 36 22.51 -21.33 -3.18
C GLY A 36 21.37 -20.43 -2.70
N TYR A 37 20.83 -20.74 -1.53
CA TYR A 37 19.79 -19.95 -0.86
C TYR A 37 20.30 -19.51 0.51
N GLU A 38 20.18 -18.22 0.81
CA GLU A 38 20.49 -17.69 2.14
C GLU A 38 19.42 -18.16 3.15
N LYS A 39 19.87 -18.74 4.28
CA LYS A 39 18.97 -19.19 5.35
C LYS A 39 18.41 -17.99 6.11
N ASN A 40 17.36 -17.39 5.56
CA ASN A 40 16.53 -16.44 6.29
C ASN A 40 15.72 -17.20 7.35
N HIS A 41 16.03 -16.99 8.64
CA HIS A 41 15.34 -17.63 9.78
C HIS A 41 13.88 -17.18 9.97
N LYS A 42 13.37 -16.30 9.10
CA LYS A 42 12.00 -15.79 9.18
C LYS A 42 11.21 -16.28 7.97
N VAL A 43 10.63 -17.47 8.11
CA VAL A 43 9.61 -17.94 7.18
C VAL A 43 8.40 -17.03 7.37
N LYS A 44 8.18 -16.05 6.48
CA LYS A 44 6.90 -15.34 6.41
C LYS A 44 5.87 -16.35 5.91
N THR A 45 4.86 -16.65 6.72
CA THR A 45 3.73 -17.45 6.27
C THR A 45 2.90 -16.62 5.28
N LEU A 46 2.34 -17.23 4.23
CA LEU A 46 1.55 -16.51 3.21
C LEU A 46 0.35 -15.74 3.82
N TYR A 47 -0.16 -16.20 4.96
CA TYR A 47 -1.17 -15.48 5.75
C TYR A 47 -0.69 -14.12 6.27
N ASP A 48 0.61 -13.97 6.56
CA ASP A 48 1.18 -12.73 7.09
C ASP A 48 1.25 -11.62 6.02
N VAL A 49 1.26 -11.99 4.74
CA VAL A 49 1.36 -11.03 3.61
C VAL A 49 -0.02 -10.45 3.25
N VAL A 50 -1.10 -11.18 3.52
CA VAL A 50 -2.46 -10.75 3.15
C VAL A 50 -3.03 -9.71 4.13
N ASN A 51 -2.56 -9.73 5.38
CA ASN A 51 -3.14 -8.93 6.47
C ASN A 51 -2.46 -7.58 6.71
N GLU A 52 -1.24 -7.33 6.20
CA GLU A 52 -0.53 -6.06 6.46
C GLU A 52 -1.09 -4.86 5.65
N ASP A 53 -1.78 -5.09 4.52
CA ASP A 53 -2.23 -4.01 3.60
C ASP A 53 -3.76 -3.90 3.37
N ASN A 54 -4.58 -4.83 3.89
CA ASN A 54 -5.97 -4.95 3.45
C ASN A 54 -7.04 -4.31 4.35
N GLU A 55 -6.79 -4.08 5.63
CA GLU A 55 -7.89 -3.70 6.55
C GLU A 55 -8.31 -2.23 6.39
N ASN A 56 -7.38 -1.32 6.08
CA ASN A 56 -7.71 0.12 5.94
C ASN A 56 -8.05 0.55 4.51
N THR A 57 -7.74 -0.26 3.50
CA THR A 57 -7.80 0.17 2.08
C THR A 57 -9.14 -0.17 1.41
N GLN A 58 -9.84 -1.19 1.90
CA GLN A 58 -11.14 -1.60 1.35
C GLN A 58 -12.30 -0.79 1.95
N GLU A 59 -12.31 -0.58 3.26
CA GLU A 59 -13.37 0.19 3.93
C GLU A 59 -13.41 1.65 3.46
N GLY A 60 -12.24 2.28 3.25
CA GLY A 60 -12.16 3.64 2.74
C GLY A 60 -12.78 3.82 1.36
N LYS A 61 -12.57 2.85 0.45
CA LYS A 61 -13.13 2.88 -0.91
C LYS A 61 -14.64 2.69 -0.92
N LEU A 62 -15.15 1.75 -0.12
CA LEU A 62 -16.59 1.53 0.01
C LEU A 62 -17.29 2.76 0.58
N ASN A 63 -16.68 3.42 1.58
CA ASN A 63 -17.22 4.65 2.15
C ASN A 63 -17.26 5.80 1.14
N GLU A 64 -16.24 5.92 0.29
CA GLU A 64 -16.18 6.92 -0.78
C GLU A 64 -17.28 6.68 -1.84
N GLU A 65 -17.48 5.44 -2.27
CA GLU A 65 -18.54 5.07 -3.21
C GLU A 65 -19.94 5.35 -2.64
N ILE A 66 -20.17 5.02 -1.37
CA ILE A 66 -21.43 5.30 -0.68
C ILE A 66 -21.67 6.81 -0.62
N LEU A 67 -20.65 7.60 -0.28
CA LEU A 67 -20.73 9.06 -0.22
C LEU A 67 -21.05 9.66 -1.59
N GLN A 68 -20.43 9.15 -2.66
CA GLN A 68 -20.68 9.60 -4.02
C GLN A 68 -22.14 9.34 -4.42
N ILE A 69 -22.64 8.13 -4.20
CA ILE A 69 -24.04 7.76 -4.50
C ILE A 69 -25.01 8.64 -3.70
N ALA A 70 -24.75 8.82 -2.41
CA ALA A 70 -25.58 9.68 -1.56
C ALA A 70 -25.62 11.13 -2.07
N THR A 71 -24.47 11.65 -2.52
CA THR A 71 -24.37 13.00 -3.09
C THR A 71 -25.16 13.12 -4.39
N GLU A 72 -25.03 12.16 -5.30
CA GLU A 72 -25.77 12.15 -6.57
C GLU A 72 -27.29 12.10 -6.35
N ILE A 73 -27.76 11.28 -5.39
CA ILE A 73 -29.17 11.22 -5.02
C ILE A 73 -29.62 12.55 -4.42
N ALA A 74 -28.84 13.11 -3.50
CA ALA A 74 -29.13 14.40 -2.87
C ALA A 74 -29.24 15.51 -3.93
N GLU A 75 -28.33 15.57 -4.90
CA GLU A 75 -28.40 16.55 -5.99
C GLU A 75 -29.67 16.41 -6.82
N ARG A 76 -30.04 15.18 -7.19
CA ARG A 76 -31.26 14.93 -7.98
C ARG A 76 -32.50 15.38 -7.23
N VAL A 77 -32.63 14.98 -5.97
CA VAL A 77 -33.74 15.36 -5.10
C VAL A 77 -33.77 16.88 -4.89
N THR A 78 -32.60 17.50 -4.68
CA THR A 78 -32.48 18.95 -4.50
C THR A 78 -32.98 19.70 -5.73
N ARG A 79 -32.61 19.28 -6.95
CA ARG A 79 -33.07 19.94 -8.19
C ARG A 79 -34.57 19.82 -8.42
N GLU A 80 -35.21 18.78 -7.89
CA GLU A 80 -36.66 18.60 -7.99
C GLU A 80 -37.42 19.39 -6.91
N ILE A 81 -36.94 19.38 -5.67
CA ILE A 81 -37.70 19.91 -4.52
C ILE A 81 -37.38 21.39 -4.23
N VAL A 82 -36.12 21.81 -4.37
CA VAL A 82 -35.71 23.16 -3.98
C VAL A 82 -36.39 24.27 -4.78
N PRO A 83 -36.61 24.17 -6.10
CA PRO A 83 -37.28 25.23 -6.85
C PRO A 83 -38.66 25.59 -6.29
N ASP A 84 -39.48 24.57 -5.97
CA ASP A 84 -40.83 24.77 -5.42
C ASP A 84 -40.78 25.40 -4.02
N ILE A 85 -39.85 24.96 -3.17
CA ILE A 85 -39.65 25.55 -1.84
C ILE A 85 -39.21 27.01 -1.98
N ALA A 86 -38.25 27.29 -2.86
CA ALA A 86 -37.73 28.63 -3.09
C ALA A 86 -38.82 29.58 -3.58
N GLU A 87 -39.66 29.16 -4.53
CA GLU A 87 -40.79 29.95 -5.01
C GLU A 87 -41.74 30.30 -3.86
N ARG A 88 -42.10 29.32 -3.03
CA ARG A 88 -43.01 29.52 -1.89
C ARG A 88 -42.44 30.53 -0.90
N ILE A 89 -41.16 30.36 -0.52
CA ILE A 89 -40.49 31.29 0.40
C ILE A 89 -40.46 32.70 -0.19
N ILE A 90 -40.05 32.86 -1.45
CA ILE A 90 -39.98 34.17 -2.11
C ILE A 90 -41.35 34.84 -2.13
N ARG A 91 -42.41 34.10 -2.46
CA ARG A 91 -43.78 34.63 -2.47
C ARG A 91 -44.20 35.10 -1.08
N GLU A 92 -43.99 34.29 -0.05
CA GLU A 92 -44.31 34.63 1.33
C GLU A 92 -43.55 35.88 1.81
N GLU A 93 -42.25 35.98 1.49
CA GLU A 93 -41.44 37.14 1.86
C GLU A 93 -41.90 38.42 1.13
N ILE A 94 -42.27 38.34 -0.15
CA ILE A 94 -42.84 39.48 -0.87
C ILE A 94 -44.16 39.95 -0.24
N GLU A 95 -45.04 39.03 0.14
CA GLU A 95 -46.32 39.38 0.78
C GLU A 95 -46.12 40.04 2.16
N LYS A 96 -45.15 39.56 2.95
CA LYS A 96 -44.78 40.20 4.22
C LYS A 96 -44.31 41.63 3.98
N LEU A 97 -43.40 41.83 3.02
CA LEU A 97 -42.87 43.15 2.68
C LEU A 97 -43.96 44.13 2.22
N LYS A 98 -44.91 43.66 1.41
CA LYS A 98 -46.07 44.48 0.98
C LYS A 98 -46.93 44.91 2.17
N LYS A 99 -47.29 43.97 3.05
CA LYS A 99 -48.10 44.27 4.25
C LYS A 99 -47.40 45.26 5.19
N SER A 100 -46.08 45.21 5.30
CA SER A 100 -45.31 46.16 6.11
C SER A 100 -45.08 47.52 5.46
N GLY A 101 -45.11 47.61 4.12
CA GLY A 101 -44.90 48.85 3.38
C GLY A 101 -46.17 49.69 3.16
N ASP A 102 -47.35 49.08 3.30
CA ASP A 102 -48.66 49.74 3.21
C ASP A 102 -49.16 50.30 4.58
N SER A 103 -48.27 50.41 5.59
CA SER A 103 -48.55 50.98 6.92
C SER A 103 -47.86 52.33 7.14
#